data_AF-A0A9E3E2E2-F1
#
_entry.id   AF-A0A9E3E2E2-F1
#
_cell.length_a   1.000
_cell.length_b   1.000
_cell.length_c   1.000
_cell.angle_alpha   90.00
_cell.angle_beta   90.00
_cell.angle_gamma   90.00
#
_symmetry.space_group_name_H-M   'P 1'
#
loop_
_entity.id
_entity.type
_entity.pdbx_description
1 polymer ?
#
loop_
_entity_poly.entity_id
_entity_poly.type
_entity_poly.pdbx_seq_one_letter_code
_entity_poly.pdbx_strand_id
1 'polypeptide(L)'
;MFPNALATMWFYITESPSEADHILRHRVLPAINRPENLLRERLPIGSAASFADLLAEFKAAGLQRVLLWPVADEARQLELFCEKVASTV
;
A
#
# COMPACT_ATOMS: atom_id res chain seq x y z
N MET A 1 6.38 20.66 17.46
CA MET A 1 5.22 19.78 17.21
C MET A 1 5.71 18.58 16.41
N PHE A 2 5.28 17.36 16.73
CA PHE A 2 5.68 16.16 15.97
C PHE A 2 4.76 15.98 14.74
N PRO A 3 5.28 15.54 13.57
CA PRO A 3 4.46 15.38 12.38
C PRO A 3 3.40 14.29 12.57
N ASN A 4 2.21 14.47 11.98
CA ASN A 4 1.21 13.41 11.96
C ASN A 4 1.70 12.25 11.07
N ALA A 5 1.31 11.03 11.42
CA ALA A 5 1.78 9.84 10.71
C ALA A 5 0.69 8.76 10.63
N LEU A 6 0.58 8.11 9.47
CA LEU A 6 -0.13 6.85 9.33
C LEU A 6 0.86 5.71 9.63
N ALA A 7 0.66 5.04 10.76
CA ALA A 7 1.68 4.20 11.37
C ALA A 7 1.82 2.80 10.74
N THR A 8 0.78 2.26 10.10
CA THR A 8 0.91 0.98 9.39
C THR A 8 0.06 1.00 8.14
N MET A 9 0.73 1.12 6.99
CA MET A 9 0.10 0.85 5.71
C MET A 9 0.78 -0.35 5.05
N TRP A 10 0.01 -1.43 4.98
CA TRP A 10 0.40 -2.63 4.28
C TRP A 10 0.24 -2.45 2.77
N PHE A 11 1.20 -2.94 2.01
CA PHE A 11 1.19 -2.81 0.56
C PHE A 11 1.77 -4.01 -0.18
N TYR A 12 1.40 -4.14 -1.45
CA TYR A 12 2.05 -5.02 -2.42
C TYR A 12 1.85 -4.45 -3.83
N ILE A 13 2.95 -4.14 -4.51
CA ILE A 13 2.98 -3.61 -5.86
C ILE A 13 3.08 -4.75 -6.86
N THR A 14 2.08 -4.84 -7.74
CA THR A 14 2.07 -5.73 -8.91
C THR A 14 1.14 -5.18 -9.99
N GLU A 15 1.52 -5.38 -11.25
CA GLU A 15 0.66 -5.08 -12.40
C GLU A 15 -0.28 -6.26 -12.74
N SER A 16 -0.12 -7.40 -12.05
CA SER A 16 -0.95 -8.59 -12.24
C SER A 16 -2.17 -8.57 -11.32
N PRO A 17 -3.40 -8.46 -11.86
CA PRO A 17 -4.62 -8.45 -11.03
C PRO A 17 -4.82 -9.77 -10.27
N SER A 18 -4.41 -10.90 -10.85
CA SER A 18 -4.53 -12.21 -10.21
C SER A 18 -3.56 -12.38 -9.04
N GLU A 19 -2.36 -11.79 -9.14
CA GLU A 19 -1.39 -11.79 -8.05
C GLU A 19 -1.85 -10.87 -6.90
N ALA A 20 -2.37 -9.68 -7.23
CA ALA A 20 -2.97 -8.79 -6.24
C ALA A 20 -4.14 -9.47 -5.49
N ASP A 21 -5.02 -10.17 -6.21
CA ASP A 21 -6.11 -10.97 -5.63
C ASP A 21 -5.58 -12.07 -4.71
N HIS A 22 -4.55 -12.79 -5.15
CA HIS A 22 -3.92 -13.84 -4.38
C HIS A 22 -3.31 -13.30 -3.07
N ILE A 23 -2.52 -12.24 -3.14
CA ILE A 23 -1.90 -11.61 -1.95
C ILE A 23 -2.95 -11.13 -0.97
N LEU A 24 -4.00 -10.43 -1.45
CA LEU A 24 -5.06 -9.97 -0.59
C LEU A 24 -5.73 -11.13 0.15
N ARG A 25 -6.14 -12.18 -0.59
CA ARG A 25 -6.91 -13.29 -0.01
C ARG A 25 -6.09 -14.19 0.91
N HIS A 26 -4.82 -14.42 0.58
CA HIS A 26 -4.02 -15.41 1.27
C HIS A 26 -3.02 -14.84 2.29
N ARG A 27 -2.72 -13.53 2.25
CA ARG A 27 -1.80 -12.88 3.19
C ARG A 27 -2.50 -11.85 4.06
N VAL A 28 -3.37 -11.04 3.45
CA VAL A 28 -3.92 -9.86 4.13
C VAL A 28 -5.22 -10.15 4.87
N LEU A 29 -6.20 -10.80 4.23
CA LEU A 29 -7.46 -11.18 4.89
C LEU A 29 -7.25 -12.03 6.15
N PRO A 30 -6.36 -13.03 6.18
CA PRO A 30 -6.16 -13.83 7.38
C PRO A 30 -5.55 -13.03 8.54
N ALA A 31 -4.78 -11.98 8.22
CA ALA A 31 -4.09 -11.15 9.21
C ALA A 31 -4.96 -10.00 9.74
N ILE A 32 -6.05 -9.62 9.04
CA ILE A 32 -6.96 -8.55 9.43
C ILE A 32 -8.41 -9.07 9.45
N ASN A 33 -9.04 -9.01 10.63
CA ASN A 33 -10.46 -9.30 10.77
C ASN A 33 -11.35 -8.14 10.28
N ARG A 34 -11.32 -7.88 8.96
CA ARG A 34 -12.12 -6.86 8.27
C ARG A 34 -12.66 -7.39 6.93
N PRO A 35 -13.79 -6.84 6.44
CA PRO A 35 -14.35 -7.20 5.14
C PRO A 35 -13.39 -6.95 3.98
N GLU A 36 -13.36 -7.87 3.01
CA GLU A 36 -12.47 -7.81 1.85
C GLU A 36 -12.65 -6.55 1.01
N ASN A 37 -13.90 -6.15 0.75
CA ASN A 37 -14.21 -4.94 -0.01
C ASN A 37 -13.58 -3.69 0.62
N LEU A 38 -13.63 -3.59 1.96
CA LEU A 38 -13.04 -2.47 2.68
C LEU A 38 -11.51 -2.48 2.59
N LEU A 39 -10.88 -3.66 2.58
CA LEU A 39 -9.42 -3.76 2.42
C LEU A 39 -8.97 -3.39 1.00
N ARG A 40 -9.73 -3.76 -0.03
CA ARG A 40 -9.43 -3.39 -1.42
C ARG A 40 -9.46 -1.87 -1.65
N GLU A 41 -10.36 -1.18 -0.96
CA GLU A 41 -10.49 0.28 -1.07
C GLU A 41 -9.39 1.02 -0.29
N ARG A 42 -8.81 0.41 0.75
CA ARG A 42 -7.96 1.13 1.71
C ARG A 42 -6.50 0.71 1.72
N LEU A 43 -6.16 -0.45 1.14
CA LEU A 43 -4.80 -0.95 1.11
C LEU A 43 -4.25 -0.91 -0.32
N PRO A 44 -3.05 -0.35 -0.52
CA PRO A 44 -2.37 -0.35 -1.82
C PRO A 44 -1.83 -1.74 -2.18
N ILE A 45 -2.72 -2.62 -2.65
CA ILE A 45 -2.40 -3.95 -3.18
C ILE A 45 -2.81 -3.97 -4.65
N GLY A 46 -1.83 -3.82 -5.54
CA GLY A 46 -2.06 -3.66 -6.97
C GLY A 46 -1.01 -2.77 -7.64
N SER A 47 -1.41 -2.02 -8.66
CA SER A 47 -0.46 -1.24 -9.48
C SER A 47 0.27 -0.15 -8.69
N ALA A 48 1.47 0.20 -9.15
CA ALA A 48 2.21 1.32 -8.57
C ALA A 48 1.47 2.66 -8.73
N ALA A 49 0.72 2.84 -9.83
CA ALA A 49 -0.06 4.05 -10.09
C ALA A 49 -1.15 4.25 -9.04
N SER A 50 -1.94 3.21 -8.76
CA SER A 50 -2.99 3.28 -7.73
C SER A 50 -2.44 3.58 -6.35
N PHE A 51 -1.22 3.12 -6.05
CA PHE A 51 -0.55 3.44 -4.79
C PHE A 51 -0.09 4.91 -4.76
N ALA A 52 0.51 5.42 -5.83
CA ALA A 52 0.87 6.83 -5.92
C ALA A 52 -0.35 7.76 -5.74
N ASP A 53 -1.48 7.42 -6.36
CA ASP A 53 -2.74 8.15 -6.24
C ASP A 53 -3.22 8.19 -4.77
N LEU A 54 -3.21 7.05 -4.08
CA LEU A 54 -3.57 6.97 -2.66
C LEU A 54 -2.68 7.86 -1.78
N LEU A 55 -1.37 7.87 -2.03
CA LEU A 55 -0.44 8.74 -1.29
C LEU A 55 -0.66 10.22 -1.59
N ALA A 56 -1.00 10.56 -2.84
CA ALA A 56 -1.34 11.93 -3.22
C ALA A 56 -2.63 12.40 -2.51
N GLU A 57 -3.65 11.54 -2.37
CA GLU A 57 -4.85 11.83 -1.60
C GLU A 57 -4.53 12.08 -0.11
N PHE A 58 -3.68 11.24 0.50
CA PHE A 58 -3.25 11.45 1.87
C PHE A 58 -2.48 12.75 2.07
N LYS A 59 -1.58 13.08 1.13
CA LYS A 59 -0.86 14.35 1.13
C LYS A 59 -1.81 15.54 1.02
N ALA A 60 -2.82 15.46 0.15
CA ALA A 60 -3.86 16.48 0.01
C ALA A 60 -4.71 16.62 1.29
N ALA A 61 -4.92 15.53 2.02
CA ALA A 61 -5.58 15.54 3.33
C ALA A 61 -4.69 16.04 4.49
N GLY A 62 -3.44 16.45 4.21
CA GLY A 62 -2.52 16.99 5.21
C GLY A 62 -1.72 15.95 5.99
N LEU A 63 -1.67 14.71 5.52
CA LEU A 63 -0.80 13.69 6.09
C LEU A 63 0.66 13.97 5.74
N GLN A 64 1.53 13.95 6.75
CA GLN A 64 2.94 14.35 6.62
C GLN A 64 3.89 13.16 6.55
N ARG A 65 3.46 11.99 7.05
CA ARG A 65 4.27 10.78 7.07
C ARG A 65 3.42 9.53 6.91
N VAL A 66 3.93 8.58 6.15
CA VAL A 66 3.37 7.23 6.04
C VAL A 66 4.48 6.24 6.35
N LEU A 67 4.20 5.26 7.19
CA LEU A 67 5.10 4.13 7.43
C LEU A 67 4.59 2.92 6.65
N LEU A 68 5.45 2.39 5.78
CA LEU A 68 5.11 1.37 4.80
C LEU A 68 5.60 0.00 5.23
N TRP A 69 4.77 -1.01 5.00
CA TRP A 69 5.07 -2.41 5.27
C TRP A 69 4.68 -3.30 4.08
N PRO A 70 5.66 -3.90 3.37
CA PRO A 70 5.35 -4.95 2.41
C PRO A 70 4.73 -6.17 3.09
N VAL A 71 3.75 -6.81 2.45
CA VAL A 71 3.11 -8.04 2.98
C VAL A 71 3.74 -9.34 2.44
N ALA A 72 4.63 -9.22 1.46
CA ALA A 72 5.44 -10.28 0.87
C ALA A 72 6.62 -9.63 0.11
N ASP A 73 7.67 -10.42 -0.17
CA ASP A 73 8.83 -10.04 -0.96
C ASP A 73 9.45 -8.69 -0.55
N GLU A 74 9.77 -8.53 0.73
CA GLU A 74 9.96 -7.23 1.39
C GLU A 74 11.01 -6.34 0.69
N ALA A 75 12.19 -6.89 0.40
CA ALA A 75 13.24 -6.15 -0.27
C ALA A 75 12.80 -5.69 -1.68
N ARG A 76 12.18 -6.60 -2.45
CA ARG A 76 11.74 -6.32 -3.81
C ARG A 76 10.62 -5.29 -3.85
N GLN A 77 9.69 -5.37 -2.91
CA GLN A 77 8.58 -4.42 -2.80
C GLN A 77 9.05 -3.02 -2.40
N LEU A 78 10.07 -2.90 -1.55
CA LEU A 78 10.70 -1.62 -1.23
C LEU A 78 11.47 -1.03 -2.42
N GLU A 79 12.18 -1.85 -3.19
CA GLU A 79 12.80 -1.41 -4.45
C GLU A 79 11.75 -0.87 -5.43
N LEU A 80 10.68 -1.63 -5.67
CA LEU A 80 9.58 -1.22 -6.56
C LEU A 80 8.92 0.07 -6.08
N PHE A 81 8.71 0.22 -4.77
CA PHE A 81 8.20 1.45 -4.20
C PHE A 81 9.12 2.63 -4.52
N CYS A 82 10.42 2.51 -4.27
CA CYS A 82 11.39 3.56 -4.56
C CYS A 82 11.43 3.92 -6.06
N GLU A 83 11.41 2.92 -6.94
CA GLU A 83 11.50 3.11 -8.38
C GLU A 83 10.23 3.71 -8.99
N LYS A 84 9.06 3.25 -8.56
CA LYS A 84 7.78 3.47 -9.26
C LYS A 84 6.81 4.41 -8.55
N VAL A 85 6.92 4.54 -7.24
CA VAL A 85 5.97 5.31 -6.42
C VAL A 85 6.65 6.54 -5.81
N ALA A 86 7.76 6.37 -5.11
CA ALA A 86 8.46 7.49 -4.46
C ALA A 86 8.96 8.55 -5.46
N SER A 87 9.21 8.14 -6.71
CA SER A 87 9.63 9.04 -7.79
C SER A 87 8.50 9.92 -8.35
N THR A 88 7.24 9.68 -7.97
CA THR A 88 6.05 10.34 -8.54
C THR A 88 5.21 11.15 -7.54
N VAL A 89 5.52 11.10 -6.23
CA VAL A 89 4.70 11.68 -5.13
C VAL A 89 5.36 12.83 -4.36
#